data_AF-A0A932SCA4-F1
#
_entry.id   AF-A0A932SCA4-F1
#
_cell.length_a   1.000
_cell.length_b   1.000
_cell.length_c   1.000
_cell.angle_alpha   90.00
_cell.angle_beta   90.00
_cell.angle_gamma   90.00
#
_symmetry.space_group_name_H-M   'P 1'
#
loop_
_entity.id
_entity.type
_entity.pdbx_description
1 polymer ?
#
loop_
_entity_poly.entity_id
_entity_poly.type
_entity_poly.pdbx_seq_one_letter_code
_entity_poly.pdbx_strand_id
1 'polypeptide(L)'
;MTSIKRPFRQKTNPFIWGSIGIILFASLIGISFVGAEQPAPASETPLDQKKIEAVFDRPGEMNKDVLKISFPRTDLNVTLEGVQLKPGLALGTWAAFKPVGNEVIALGDIVLKEEEVKQVESKLKEKGIEITAIHNHLIGEKPKVMYMHFLGKGNAEQLAAHLKEALQLTGTPLKASQDSGKGAAGADEMAEAKKIDAILGKEGKVKNGVIQYGIPRKEPIRVNGVEIPPFMGLATAINFQPGKEKTVTTGDFVLIDKEIQPVTQALRENGIEVTALHNHLVSEEPRLFFMHFWGAGPSTKLAEGLKNALDKMAPQ
;
A
#
# COMPACT_ATOMS: atom_id res chain seq x y z
N MET A 1 13.80 -60.46 0.66
CA MET A 1 12.44 -59.87 0.70
C MET A 1 12.51 -58.51 0.00
N THR A 2 12.42 -58.55 -1.33
CA THR A 2 11.26 -58.16 -2.16
C THR A 2 11.33 -56.68 -2.60
N SER A 3 12.13 -56.45 -3.65
CA SER A 3 12.06 -55.28 -4.52
C SER A 3 10.82 -55.39 -5.40
N ILE A 4 9.95 -54.38 -5.39
CA ILE A 4 8.79 -54.29 -6.30
C ILE A 4 9.08 -53.17 -7.30
N LYS A 5 9.54 -53.55 -8.50
CA LYS A 5 9.46 -52.73 -9.70
C LYS A 5 8.13 -53.04 -10.40
N ARG A 6 7.25 -52.06 -10.55
CA ARG A 6 6.08 -52.14 -11.44
C ARG A 6 6.43 -51.48 -12.79
N PRO A 7 6.25 -52.15 -13.93
CA PRO A 7 6.31 -51.49 -15.23
C PRO A 7 4.91 -50.95 -15.59
N PHE A 8 4.81 -49.66 -15.91
CA PHE A 8 3.60 -49.12 -16.53
C PHE A 8 3.71 -49.24 -18.05
N ARG A 9 2.76 -49.98 -18.62
CA ARG A 9 2.68 -50.41 -20.01
C ARG A 9 2.10 -49.27 -20.85
N GLN A 10 2.87 -48.75 -21.80
CA GLN A 10 2.38 -47.79 -22.79
C GLN A 10 1.53 -48.55 -23.81
N LYS A 11 0.23 -48.25 -23.91
CA LYS A 11 -0.64 -48.73 -24.99
C LYS A 11 -0.59 -47.72 -26.14
N THR A 12 -0.04 -48.14 -27.27
CA THR A 12 -0.20 -47.46 -28.56
C THR A 12 -1.47 -47.98 -29.24
N ASN A 13 -2.37 -47.07 -29.65
CA ASN A 13 -3.46 -47.39 -30.57
C ASN A 13 -3.16 -46.72 -31.93
N PRO A 14 -3.36 -47.41 -33.07
CA PRO A 14 -3.15 -46.84 -34.38
C PRO A 14 -4.36 -45.98 -34.78
N PHE A 15 -4.10 -44.75 -35.22
CA PHE A 15 -5.11 -43.90 -35.84
C PHE A 15 -5.31 -44.34 -37.31
N ILE A 16 -6.51 -44.84 -37.61
CA ILE A 16 -6.99 -45.16 -38.95
C ILE A 16 -7.67 -43.91 -39.52
N TRP A 17 -7.26 -43.50 -40.73
CA TRP A 17 -7.95 -42.47 -41.51
C TRP A 17 -9.26 -43.03 -42.08
N GLY A 18 -10.38 -42.40 -41.72
CA GLY A 18 -11.69 -42.65 -42.30
C GLY A 18 -12.35 -41.33 -42.68
N SER A 19 -12.39 -41.03 -43.98
CA SER A 19 -13.10 -39.90 -44.56
C SER A 19 -14.61 -40.15 -44.48
N ILE A 20 -15.31 -39.39 -43.63
CA ILE A 20 -16.78 -39.35 -43.62
C ILE A 20 -17.20 -37.95 -44.03
N GLY A 21 -17.80 -37.84 -45.20
CA GLY A 21 -18.45 -36.62 -45.67
C GLY A 21 -19.67 -36.31 -44.80
N ILE A 22 -19.66 -35.15 -44.17
CA ILE A 22 -20.83 -34.61 -43.45
C ILE A 22 -21.50 -33.60 -44.38
N ILE A 23 -22.71 -33.94 -44.79
CA ILE A 23 -23.65 -33.08 -45.49
C ILE A 23 -24.14 -32.02 -44.49
N LEU A 24 -23.83 -30.76 -44.76
CA LEU A 24 -24.31 -29.59 -44.02
C LEU A 24 -25.83 -29.40 -44.25
N PHE A 25 -26.64 -29.69 -43.23
CA PHE A 25 -27.99 -29.14 -43.10
C PHE A 25 -27.91 -27.89 -42.21
N ALA A 26 -27.98 -26.70 -42.81
CA ALA A 26 -28.04 -25.44 -42.10
C ALA A 26 -29.46 -25.22 -41.55
N SER A 27 -29.65 -25.55 -40.27
CA SER A 27 -30.82 -25.14 -39.48
C SER A 27 -30.49 -23.84 -38.74
N LEU A 28 -30.98 -22.72 -39.25
CA LEU A 28 -30.95 -21.40 -38.59
C LEU A 28 -31.88 -21.43 -37.35
N ILE A 29 -31.31 -21.73 -36.18
CA ILE A 29 -31.94 -21.44 -34.88
C ILE A 29 -31.40 -20.09 -34.43
N GLY A 30 -32.21 -19.03 -34.57
CA GLY A 30 -31.90 -17.72 -34.02
C GLY A 30 -32.03 -17.75 -32.50
N ILE A 31 -30.90 -17.90 -31.81
CA ILE A 31 -30.82 -17.66 -30.36
C ILE A 31 -30.72 -16.15 -30.17
N SER A 32 -31.83 -15.52 -29.81
CA SER A 32 -31.84 -14.14 -29.34
C SER A 32 -31.10 -14.09 -28.00
N PHE A 33 -29.85 -13.61 -28.00
CA PHE A 33 -29.21 -13.15 -26.79
C PHE A 33 -29.94 -11.91 -26.31
N VAL A 34 -30.81 -12.08 -25.31
CA VAL A 34 -31.26 -10.97 -24.48
C VAL A 34 -30.04 -10.55 -23.68
N GLY A 35 -29.36 -9.49 -24.12
CA GLY A 35 -28.30 -8.86 -23.35
C GLY A 35 -28.92 -8.42 -22.02
N ALA A 36 -28.46 -9.00 -20.91
CA ALA A 36 -28.77 -8.47 -19.60
C ALA A 36 -28.14 -7.06 -19.53
N GLU A 37 -28.96 -6.01 -19.57
CA GLU A 37 -28.53 -4.67 -19.23
C GLU A 37 -27.98 -4.72 -17.81
N GLN A 38 -26.66 -4.60 -17.69
CA GLN A 38 -26.01 -4.45 -16.41
C GLN A 38 -26.51 -3.12 -15.82
N PRO A 39 -27.14 -3.13 -14.62
CA PRO A 39 -27.67 -1.91 -14.04
C PRO A 39 -26.54 -0.87 -13.95
N ALA A 40 -26.84 0.36 -14.37
CA ALA A 40 -25.92 1.47 -14.22
C ALA A 40 -25.42 1.51 -12.77
N PRO A 41 -24.10 1.69 -12.52
CA PRO A 41 -23.60 1.79 -11.16
C PRO A 41 -24.39 2.86 -10.43
N ALA A 42 -24.96 2.50 -9.27
CA ALA A 42 -25.66 3.45 -8.42
C ALA A 42 -24.73 4.65 -8.17
N SER A 43 -25.25 5.87 -8.33
CA SER A 43 -24.49 7.08 -8.08
C SER A 43 -23.97 7.06 -6.64
N GLU A 44 -22.65 7.10 -6.46
CA GLU A 44 -22.05 7.16 -5.14
C GLU A 44 -22.45 8.47 -4.45
N THR A 45 -22.84 8.39 -3.17
CA THR A 45 -23.06 9.60 -2.38
C THR A 45 -21.69 10.23 -2.09
N PRO A 46 -21.43 11.49 -2.51
CA PRO A 46 -20.13 12.11 -2.27
C PRO A 46 -19.81 12.20 -0.77
N LEU A 47 -18.53 12.08 -0.43
CA LEU A 47 -18.06 12.28 0.95
C LEU A 47 -18.33 13.72 1.41
N ASP A 48 -18.90 13.85 2.61
CA ASP A 48 -18.90 15.12 3.33
C ASP A 48 -17.56 15.31 4.05
N GLN A 49 -16.58 15.81 3.30
CA GLN A 49 -15.22 16.05 3.79
C GLN A 49 -15.21 16.85 5.10
N LYS A 50 -15.98 17.94 5.16
CA LYS A 50 -15.95 18.88 6.29
C LYS A 50 -16.40 18.22 7.59
N LYS A 51 -17.37 17.32 7.52
CA LYS A 51 -17.83 16.58 8.70
C LYS A 51 -16.77 15.63 9.23
N ILE A 52 -16.09 14.89 8.35
CA ILE A 52 -15.00 13.99 8.75
C ILE A 52 -13.84 14.79 9.36
N GLU A 53 -13.43 15.89 8.72
CA GLU A 53 -12.38 16.79 9.23
C GLU A 53 -12.76 17.40 10.59
N ALA A 54 -14.02 17.78 10.77
CA ALA A 54 -14.53 18.32 12.04
C ALA A 54 -14.47 17.29 13.18
N VAL A 55 -14.70 16.00 12.89
CA VAL A 55 -14.53 14.94 13.89
C VAL A 55 -13.09 14.91 14.39
N PHE A 56 -12.10 14.97 13.50
CA PHE A 56 -10.69 14.93 13.89
C PHE A 56 -10.12 16.27 14.37
N ASP A 57 -10.83 17.39 14.15
CA ASP A 57 -10.28 18.75 14.29
C ASP A 57 -8.99 18.92 13.47
N ARG A 58 -9.03 18.39 12.23
CA ARG A 58 -7.84 18.28 11.38
C ARG A 58 -8.21 18.24 9.90
N PRO A 59 -7.52 19.02 9.03
CA PRO A 59 -7.73 18.94 7.60
C PRO A 59 -7.18 17.64 7.00
N GLY A 60 -7.80 17.20 5.90
CA GLY A 60 -7.30 16.11 5.07
C GLY A 60 -6.83 16.57 3.69
N GLU A 61 -6.24 15.65 2.95
CA GLU A 61 -5.88 15.81 1.53
C GLU A 61 -6.92 15.06 0.69
N MET A 62 -7.56 15.78 -0.23
CA MET A 62 -8.44 15.18 -1.23
C MET A 62 -7.64 14.72 -2.44
N ASN A 63 -7.93 13.51 -2.92
CA ASN A 63 -7.53 13.06 -4.24
C ASN A 63 -8.74 12.40 -4.91
N LYS A 64 -9.30 13.06 -5.93
CA LYS A 64 -10.57 12.68 -6.54
C LYS A 64 -11.67 12.57 -5.47
N ASP A 65 -12.26 11.39 -5.29
CA ASP A 65 -13.31 11.06 -4.34
C ASP A 65 -12.79 10.56 -2.98
N VAL A 66 -11.46 10.47 -2.78
CA VAL A 66 -10.87 9.98 -1.54
C VAL A 66 -10.36 11.11 -0.67
N LEU A 67 -10.77 11.10 0.60
CA LEU A 67 -10.22 11.95 1.66
C LEU A 67 -9.18 11.16 2.47
N LYS A 68 -7.95 11.65 2.57
CA LYS A 68 -6.94 11.10 3.48
C LYS A 68 -6.59 12.07 4.59
N ILE A 69 -6.63 11.62 5.84
CA ILE A 69 -6.20 12.38 7.02
C ILE A 69 -4.98 11.69 7.63
N SER A 70 -3.92 12.47 7.89
CA SER A 70 -2.64 11.94 8.38
C SER A 70 -2.25 12.54 9.73
N PHE A 71 -1.80 11.68 10.64
CA PHE A 71 -1.39 11.93 12.01
C PHE A 71 0.08 11.48 12.19
N PRO A 72 1.07 12.29 11.76
CA PRO A 72 2.47 11.94 11.97
C PRO A 72 2.76 11.81 13.46
N ARG A 73 3.47 10.75 13.86
CA ARG A 73 3.92 10.51 15.24
C ARG A 73 5.06 11.45 15.64
N THR A 74 4.80 12.76 15.69
CA THR A 74 5.78 13.78 16.09
C THR A 74 6.14 13.71 17.59
N ASP A 75 5.42 12.90 18.37
CA ASP A 75 5.74 12.56 19.75
C ASP A 75 6.89 11.54 19.86
N LEU A 76 7.18 10.79 18.79
CA LEU A 76 8.19 9.74 18.78
C LEU A 76 9.56 10.26 18.31
N ASN A 77 10.60 9.91 19.06
CA ASN A 77 11.99 10.14 18.70
C ASN A 77 12.64 8.81 18.28
N VAL A 78 12.27 8.28 17.11
CA VAL A 78 12.79 7.00 16.60
C VAL A 78 14.11 7.20 15.89
N THR A 79 15.10 6.37 16.21
CA THR A 79 16.43 6.36 15.60
C THR A 79 16.72 5.02 14.95
N LEU A 80 17.45 5.02 13.83
CA LEU A 80 17.97 3.82 13.19
C LEU A 80 19.33 4.14 12.55
N GLU A 81 20.33 3.29 12.81
CA GLU A 81 21.72 3.49 12.33
C GLU A 81 22.28 4.90 12.56
N GLY A 82 22.02 5.46 13.75
CA GLY A 82 22.47 6.80 14.14
C GLY A 82 21.66 7.96 13.54
N VAL A 83 20.62 7.68 12.74
CA VAL A 83 19.76 8.69 12.12
C VAL A 83 18.45 8.83 12.89
N GLN A 84 18.12 10.04 13.31
CA GLN A 84 16.78 10.39 13.81
C GLN A 84 15.79 10.40 12.64
N LEU A 85 14.78 9.53 12.69
CA LEU A 85 13.77 9.42 11.64
C LEU A 85 12.79 10.58 11.75
N LYS A 86 12.54 11.27 10.65
CA LYS A 86 11.46 12.24 10.53
C LYS A 86 10.13 11.49 10.42
N PRO A 87 9.03 11.98 11.00
CA PRO A 87 7.74 11.28 10.89
C PRO A 87 7.27 11.04 9.46
N GLY A 88 7.57 11.96 8.53
CA GLY A 88 7.25 11.80 7.11
C GLY A 88 8.03 10.71 6.39
N LEU A 89 9.12 10.18 6.97
CA LEU A 89 9.92 9.11 6.40
C LEU A 89 9.23 7.74 6.61
N ALA A 90 8.79 7.46 7.83
CA ALA A 90 8.27 6.14 8.21
C ALA A 90 7.27 6.11 9.38
N LEU A 91 6.92 7.24 10.01
CA LEU A 91 6.10 7.26 11.25
C LEU A 91 4.75 7.99 11.04
N GLY A 92 4.12 7.74 9.89
CA GLY A 92 2.86 8.36 9.53
C GLY A 92 1.66 7.47 9.80
N THR A 93 0.89 7.76 10.85
CA THR A 93 -0.46 7.19 11.00
C THR A 93 -1.40 7.90 10.02
N TRP A 94 -2.32 7.19 9.37
CA TRP A 94 -3.31 7.80 8.48
C TRP A 94 -4.57 6.96 8.32
N ALA A 95 -5.66 7.62 7.92
CA ALA A 95 -6.92 7.01 7.51
C ALA A 95 -7.38 7.66 6.20
N ALA A 96 -7.80 6.84 5.24
CA ALA A 96 -8.36 7.27 3.97
C ALA A 96 -9.79 6.75 3.82
N PHE A 97 -10.69 7.62 3.38
CA PHE A 97 -12.12 7.39 3.24
C PHE A 97 -12.49 7.47 1.76
N LYS A 98 -13.19 6.46 1.25
CA LYS A 98 -13.74 6.43 -0.12
C LYS A 98 -15.24 6.14 -0.08
N PRO A 99 -16.09 6.89 -0.80
CA PRO A 99 -17.50 6.56 -0.93
C PRO A 99 -17.69 5.26 -1.74
N VAL A 100 -18.65 4.44 -1.32
CA VAL A 100 -19.05 3.20 -1.99
C VAL A 100 -20.56 3.04 -1.83
N GLY A 101 -21.31 3.41 -2.87
CA GLY A 101 -22.78 3.50 -2.81
C GLY A 101 -23.24 4.52 -1.76
N ASN A 102 -23.91 4.04 -0.71
CA ASN A 102 -24.39 4.87 0.42
C ASN A 102 -23.51 4.74 1.68
N GLU A 103 -22.41 4.01 1.59
CA GLU A 103 -21.46 3.79 2.67
C GLU A 103 -20.08 4.34 2.29
N VAL A 104 -19.13 4.20 3.21
CA VAL A 104 -17.72 4.53 3.02
C VAL A 104 -16.88 3.32 3.37
N ILE A 105 -15.82 3.08 2.59
CA ILE A 105 -14.71 2.23 3.02
C ILE A 105 -13.62 3.14 3.59
N ALA A 106 -13.16 2.80 4.80
CA ALA A 106 -12.00 3.40 5.44
C ALA A 106 -10.85 2.39 5.48
N LEU A 107 -9.70 2.75 4.92
CA LEU A 107 -8.45 2.00 5.07
C LEU A 107 -7.42 2.88 5.78
N GLY A 108 -6.48 2.27 6.48
CA GLY A 108 -5.42 3.03 7.11
C GLY A 108 -4.29 2.19 7.66
N ASP A 109 -3.35 2.91 8.24
CA ASP A 109 -2.16 2.41 8.90
C ASP A 109 -1.96 3.23 10.18
N ILE A 110 -1.80 2.55 11.31
CA ILE A 110 -1.58 3.17 12.62
C ILE A 110 -0.20 2.77 13.12
N VAL A 111 0.66 3.77 13.29
CA VAL A 111 1.96 3.63 13.92
C VAL A 111 1.80 3.64 15.42
N LEU A 112 2.25 2.58 16.08
CA LEU A 112 2.06 2.29 17.48
C LEU A 112 3.40 1.98 18.15
N LYS A 113 3.55 2.35 19.42
CA LYS A 113 4.53 1.68 20.28
C LYS A 113 4.04 0.26 20.58
N GLU A 114 4.95 -0.65 20.92
CA GLU A 114 4.60 -2.04 21.23
C GLU A 114 3.54 -2.14 22.34
N GLU A 115 3.62 -1.30 23.37
CA GLU A 115 2.66 -1.25 24.46
C GLU A 115 1.28 -0.69 24.07
N GLU A 116 1.18 0.06 22.97
CA GLU A 116 -0.07 0.66 22.49
C GLU A 116 -0.91 -0.34 21.68
N VAL A 117 -0.31 -1.42 21.14
CA VAL A 117 -0.94 -2.35 20.19
C VAL A 117 -2.23 -2.96 20.75
N LYS A 118 -2.17 -3.58 21.93
CA LYS A 118 -3.30 -4.35 22.48
C LYS A 118 -4.56 -3.50 22.68
N GLN A 119 -4.41 -2.29 23.21
CA GLN A 119 -5.55 -1.42 23.52
C GLN A 119 -6.19 -0.83 22.27
N VAL A 120 -5.38 -0.48 21.26
CA VAL A 120 -5.86 0.01 19.96
C VAL A 120 -6.57 -1.11 19.21
N GLU A 121 -5.97 -2.30 19.14
CA GLU A 121 -6.60 -3.48 18.54
C GLU A 121 -7.97 -3.77 19.17
N SER A 122 -8.02 -3.78 20.51
CA SER A 122 -9.27 -4.04 21.25
C SER A 122 -10.34 -2.99 20.94
N LYS A 123 -9.95 -1.71 20.89
CA LYS A 123 -10.88 -0.60 20.59
C LYS A 123 -11.41 -0.66 19.17
N LEU A 124 -10.55 -0.92 18.17
CA LEU A 124 -10.98 -1.03 16.79
C LEU A 124 -11.96 -2.21 16.60
N LYS A 125 -11.66 -3.37 17.18
CA LYS A 125 -12.56 -4.54 17.16
C LYS A 125 -13.91 -4.26 17.83
N GLU A 126 -13.92 -3.63 19.00
CA GLU A 126 -15.15 -3.21 19.70
C GLU A 126 -16.04 -2.33 18.81
N LYS A 127 -15.42 -1.51 17.95
CA LYS A 127 -16.09 -0.58 17.04
C LYS A 127 -16.40 -1.17 15.65
N GLY A 128 -16.18 -2.47 15.46
CA GLY A 128 -16.43 -3.16 14.20
C GLY A 128 -15.46 -2.76 13.08
N ILE A 129 -14.28 -2.24 13.42
CA ILE A 129 -13.20 -1.98 12.46
C ILE A 129 -12.27 -3.19 12.44
N GLU A 130 -12.11 -3.77 11.26
CA GLU A 130 -11.33 -4.98 11.04
C GLU A 130 -9.84 -4.65 11.06
N ILE A 131 -9.05 -5.46 11.78
CA ILE A 131 -7.60 -5.41 11.70
C ILE A 131 -7.15 -6.32 10.58
N THR A 132 -6.46 -5.77 9.59
CA THR A 132 -6.02 -6.51 8.39
C THR A 132 -4.56 -6.95 8.51
N ALA A 133 -3.73 -6.24 9.27
CA ALA A 133 -2.36 -6.65 9.55
C ALA A 133 -1.79 -5.96 10.80
N ILE A 134 -0.84 -6.62 11.47
CA ILE A 134 0.04 -6.03 12.49
C ILE A 134 1.47 -6.50 12.19
N HIS A 135 2.41 -5.59 11.95
CA HIS A 135 3.80 -5.93 11.60
C HIS A 135 4.77 -4.75 11.83
N ASN A 136 6.05 -4.99 11.57
CA ASN A 136 7.08 -3.94 11.52
C ASN A 136 7.25 -3.40 10.08
N HIS A 137 7.80 -2.19 9.94
CA HIS A 137 8.36 -1.67 8.68
C HIS A 137 9.90 -1.70 8.70
N LEU A 138 10.50 -1.55 9.88
CA LEU A 138 11.94 -1.38 10.06
C LEU A 138 12.50 -2.53 10.92
N ILE A 139 13.83 -2.71 10.87
CA ILE A 139 14.57 -3.60 11.77
C ILE A 139 15.64 -2.76 12.47
N GLY A 140 15.83 -2.97 13.78
CA GLY A 140 16.86 -2.31 14.60
C GLY A 140 16.55 -0.89 15.10
N GLU A 141 15.40 -0.32 14.75
CA GLU A 141 14.96 1.01 15.17
C GLU A 141 14.69 1.11 16.68
N LYS A 142 14.87 2.30 17.25
CA LYS A 142 14.69 2.57 18.69
C LYS A 142 14.01 3.92 18.96
N PRO A 143 12.92 3.98 19.76
CA PRO A 143 12.19 2.84 20.29
C PRO A 143 11.55 2.00 19.17
N LYS A 144 11.17 0.76 19.50
CA LYS A 144 10.46 -0.12 18.59
C LYS A 144 9.08 0.42 18.27
N VAL A 145 8.69 0.29 17.01
CA VAL A 145 7.38 0.72 16.52
C VAL A 145 6.73 -0.39 15.71
N MET A 146 5.43 -0.52 15.86
CA MET A 146 4.57 -1.46 15.17
C MET A 146 3.57 -0.70 14.29
N TYR A 147 3.11 -1.36 13.24
CA TYR A 147 2.18 -0.82 12.26
C TYR A 147 0.95 -1.72 12.26
N MET A 148 -0.23 -1.11 12.31
CA MET A 148 -1.51 -1.79 12.35
C MET A 148 -2.38 -1.29 11.21
N HIS A 149 -2.63 -2.15 10.25
CA HIS A 149 -3.54 -1.87 9.15
C HIS A 149 -4.97 -2.25 9.52
N PHE A 150 -5.92 -1.48 9.01
CA PHE A 150 -7.33 -1.70 9.27
C PHE A 150 -8.20 -1.47 8.03
N LEU A 151 -9.38 -2.07 8.06
CA LEU A 151 -10.48 -1.84 7.14
C LEU A 151 -11.77 -1.60 7.94
N GLY A 152 -12.44 -0.49 7.66
CA GLY A 152 -13.78 -0.20 8.15
C GLY A 152 -14.74 0.02 6.98
N LYS A 153 -16.01 -0.36 7.17
CA LYS A 153 -17.09 -0.05 6.22
C LYS A 153 -18.31 0.45 6.96
N GLY A 154 -18.94 1.51 6.46
CA GLY A 154 -20.19 2.04 7.02
C GLY A 154 -20.30 3.56 6.92
N ASN A 155 -20.91 4.18 7.92
CA ASN A 155 -21.10 5.63 7.97
C ASN A 155 -19.76 6.36 8.21
N ALA A 156 -19.49 7.38 7.39
CA ALA A 156 -18.22 8.10 7.40
C ALA A 156 -17.90 8.78 8.74
N GLU A 157 -18.88 9.47 9.33
CA GLU A 157 -18.71 10.22 10.58
C GLU A 157 -18.50 9.27 11.77
N GLN A 158 -19.22 8.15 11.80
CA GLN A 158 -19.05 7.11 12.82
C GLN A 158 -17.67 6.45 12.72
N LEU A 159 -17.24 6.07 11.51
CA LEU A 159 -15.90 5.52 11.29
C LEU A 159 -14.81 6.51 11.75
N ALA A 160 -14.94 7.78 11.38
CA ALA A 160 -14.03 8.83 11.82
C ALA A 160 -14.00 8.95 13.36
N ALA A 161 -15.16 8.93 14.02
CA ALA A 161 -15.26 9.03 15.48
C ALA A 161 -14.62 7.82 16.17
N HIS A 162 -14.89 6.61 15.67
CA HIS A 162 -14.31 5.37 16.20
C HIS A 162 -12.78 5.32 16.04
N LEU A 163 -12.27 5.75 14.89
CA LEU A 163 -10.82 5.88 14.66
C LEU A 163 -10.21 6.91 15.59
N LYS A 164 -10.86 8.06 15.81
CA LYS A 164 -10.39 9.07 16.77
C LYS A 164 -10.32 8.50 18.19
N GLU A 165 -11.33 7.77 18.65
CA GLU A 165 -11.32 7.09 19.95
C GLU A 165 -10.14 6.12 20.09
N ALA A 166 -9.82 5.36 19.03
CA ALA A 166 -8.67 4.47 19.04
C ALA A 166 -7.34 5.22 19.12
N LEU A 167 -7.19 6.31 18.35
CA LEU A 167 -5.97 7.13 18.38
C LEU A 167 -5.78 7.85 19.72
N GLN A 168 -6.86 8.19 20.44
CA GLN A 168 -6.80 8.76 21.80
C GLN A 168 -6.20 7.83 22.84
N LEU A 169 -6.09 6.52 22.55
CA LEU A 169 -5.40 5.56 23.40
C LEU A 169 -3.86 5.61 23.22
N THR A 170 -3.35 6.43 22.30
CA THR A 170 -1.92 6.49 21.95
C THR A 170 -1.33 7.86 22.25
N GLY A 171 0.01 7.98 22.13
CA GLY A 171 0.69 9.27 22.11
C GLY A 171 0.49 10.11 20.85
N THR A 172 -0.25 9.61 19.85
CA THR A 172 -0.40 10.26 18.53
C THR A 172 -0.96 11.68 18.66
N PRO A 173 -0.25 12.71 18.18
CA PRO A 173 -0.75 14.08 18.19
C PRO A 173 -1.95 14.28 17.25
N LEU A 174 -3.15 14.38 17.84
CA LEU A 174 -4.40 14.52 17.08
C LEU A 174 -4.53 15.89 16.43
N LYS A 175 -4.17 16.95 17.16
CA LYS A 175 -4.17 18.32 16.64
C LYS A 175 -2.98 18.54 15.72
N ALA A 176 -3.20 19.22 14.60
CA ALA A 176 -2.10 19.66 13.76
C ALA A 176 -1.22 20.66 14.55
N SER A 177 0.09 20.45 14.55
CA SER A 177 1.01 21.47 15.08
C SER A 177 0.93 22.72 14.19
N GLN A 178 0.92 23.91 14.79
CA GLN A 178 0.95 25.17 14.03
C GLN A 178 2.22 25.33 13.17
N ASP A 179 3.25 24.52 13.41
CA ASP A 179 4.49 24.50 12.62
C ASP A 179 4.50 23.44 11.51
N SER A 180 3.50 22.56 11.43
CA SER A 180 3.48 21.41 10.50
C SER A 180 3.31 21.74 9.01
N GLY A 181 3.41 23.03 8.63
CA GLY A 181 3.36 23.51 7.26
C GLY A 181 4.18 24.78 7.00
N LYS A 182 5.09 25.19 7.90
CA LYS A 182 5.82 26.47 7.78
C LYS A 182 7.20 26.38 7.14
N GLY A 183 7.70 25.19 6.84
CA GLY A 183 8.92 25.02 6.05
C GLY A 183 8.57 24.74 4.59
N ALA A 184 8.60 25.76 3.73
CA ALA A 184 8.83 25.48 2.31
C ALA A 184 10.10 24.64 2.21
N ALA A 185 10.11 23.61 1.36
CA ALA A 185 11.30 22.79 1.24
C ALA A 185 12.50 23.66 0.90
N GLY A 186 13.63 23.40 1.56
CA GLY A 186 14.84 24.16 1.31
C GLY A 186 15.27 24.01 -0.16
N ALA A 187 15.96 25.01 -0.70
CA ALA A 187 16.52 24.94 -2.05
C ALA A 187 17.39 23.68 -2.24
N ASP A 188 18.12 23.28 -1.20
CA ASP A 188 18.95 22.07 -1.20
C ASP A 188 18.12 20.78 -1.26
N GLU A 189 17.00 20.71 -0.52
CA GLU A 189 16.10 19.54 -0.55
C GLU A 189 15.43 19.39 -1.91
N MET A 190 15.06 20.51 -2.53
CA MET A 190 14.50 20.54 -3.88
C MET A 190 15.54 20.16 -4.94
N ALA A 191 16.77 20.65 -4.82
CA ALA A 191 17.86 20.26 -5.72
C ALA A 191 18.17 18.76 -5.61
N GLU A 192 18.15 18.23 -4.39
CA GLU A 192 18.34 16.79 -4.14
C GLU A 192 17.20 15.96 -4.72
N ALA A 193 15.95 16.40 -4.53
CA ALA A 193 14.80 15.77 -5.16
C ALA A 193 14.95 15.72 -6.68
N LYS A 194 15.39 16.79 -7.34
CA LYS A 194 15.59 16.79 -8.80
C LYS A 194 16.65 15.80 -9.29
N LYS A 195 17.69 15.50 -8.49
CA LYS A 195 18.65 14.44 -8.82
C LYS A 195 18.01 13.05 -8.75
N ILE A 196 17.22 12.80 -7.70
CA ILE A 196 16.51 11.53 -7.51
C ILE A 196 15.42 11.37 -8.59
N ASP A 197 14.68 12.44 -8.90
CA ASP A 197 13.64 12.47 -9.93
C ASP A 197 14.18 12.05 -11.30
N ALA A 198 15.38 12.52 -11.67
CA ALA A 198 16.02 12.19 -12.93
C ALA A 198 16.35 10.69 -13.05
N ILE A 199 16.61 10.01 -11.92
CA ILE A 199 16.93 8.57 -11.89
C ILE A 199 15.64 7.75 -11.85
N LEU A 200 14.68 8.12 -11.00
CA LEU A 200 13.42 7.41 -10.86
C LEU A 200 12.46 7.65 -12.04
N GLY A 201 12.65 8.74 -12.80
CA GLY A 201 11.76 9.14 -13.89
C GLY A 201 10.39 9.63 -13.39
N LYS A 202 10.30 10.06 -12.13
CA LYS A 202 9.07 10.54 -11.48
C LYS A 202 9.41 11.78 -10.66
N GLU A 203 8.47 12.71 -10.55
CA GLU A 203 8.64 13.88 -9.69
C GLU A 203 8.24 13.55 -8.25
N GLY A 204 9.17 13.78 -7.31
CA GLY A 204 8.95 13.60 -5.88
C GLY A 204 8.23 14.79 -5.24
N LYS A 205 7.42 14.52 -4.21
CA LYS A 205 6.87 15.55 -3.33
C LYS A 205 7.82 15.78 -2.16
N VAL A 206 8.34 17.00 -2.00
CA VAL A 206 9.16 17.34 -0.84
C VAL A 206 8.29 17.94 0.26
N LYS A 207 8.26 17.30 1.43
CA LYS A 207 7.46 17.73 2.57
C LYS A 207 8.20 17.47 3.87
N ASN A 208 8.35 18.51 4.69
CA ASN A 208 9.00 18.42 6.01
C ASN A 208 10.40 17.76 5.93
N GLY A 209 11.14 18.07 4.86
CA GLY A 209 12.47 17.53 4.55
C GLY A 209 12.54 16.02 4.34
N VAL A 210 11.47 15.45 3.80
CA VAL A 210 11.42 14.11 3.21
C VAL A 210 10.95 14.25 1.76
N ILE A 211 11.60 13.54 0.85
CA ILE A 211 11.26 13.48 -0.57
C ILE A 211 10.47 12.19 -0.79
N GLN A 212 9.22 12.30 -1.21
CA GLN A 212 8.25 11.20 -1.23
C GLN A 212 7.80 10.89 -2.65
N TYR A 213 7.79 9.61 -3.00
CA TYR A 213 7.32 9.08 -4.27
C TYR A 213 6.20 8.07 -4.02
N GLY A 214 5.14 8.15 -4.84
CA GLY A 214 4.09 7.15 -4.89
C GLY A 214 3.98 6.64 -6.33
N ILE A 215 4.28 5.36 -6.52
CA ILE A 215 4.31 4.71 -7.83
C ILE A 215 3.15 3.70 -7.87
N PRO A 216 2.03 4.05 -8.52
CA PRO A 216 0.86 3.19 -8.54
C PRO A 216 1.11 1.95 -9.41
N ARG A 217 0.48 0.83 -9.04
CA ARG A 217 0.31 -0.29 -9.97
C ARG A 217 -0.55 0.11 -11.16
N LYS A 218 -0.29 -0.48 -12.31
CA LYS A 218 -1.04 -0.23 -13.55
C LYS A 218 -2.40 -0.92 -13.53
N GLU A 219 -2.46 -2.15 -13.04
CA GLU A 219 -3.71 -2.88 -12.87
C GLU A 219 -4.54 -2.32 -11.71
N PRO A 220 -5.88 -2.37 -11.80
CA PRO A 220 -6.75 -1.99 -10.69
C PRO A 220 -6.62 -3.01 -9.56
N ILE A 221 -6.61 -2.50 -8.33
CA ILE A 221 -6.63 -3.32 -7.12
C ILE A 221 -8.03 -3.25 -6.53
N ARG A 222 -8.61 -4.39 -6.20
CA ARG A 222 -9.93 -4.49 -5.56
C ARG A 222 -9.81 -5.10 -4.19
N VAL A 223 -10.63 -4.65 -3.25
CA VAL A 223 -10.82 -5.28 -1.94
C VAL A 223 -12.30 -5.56 -1.78
N ASN A 224 -12.66 -6.83 -1.55
CA ASN A 224 -14.07 -7.26 -1.51
C ASN A 224 -14.87 -6.81 -2.75
N GLY A 225 -14.25 -6.84 -3.93
CA GLY A 225 -14.85 -6.44 -5.21
C GLY A 225 -14.91 -4.91 -5.46
N VAL A 226 -14.54 -4.08 -4.50
CA VAL A 226 -14.49 -2.62 -4.65
C VAL A 226 -13.10 -2.19 -5.09
N GLU A 227 -13.00 -1.38 -6.14
CA GLU A 227 -11.73 -0.81 -6.58
C GLU A 227 -11.21 0.23 -5.57
N ILE A 228 -9.99 0.00 -5.09
CA ILE A 228 -9.32 0.86 -4.11
C ILE A 228 -8.22 1.65 -4.83
N PRO A 229 -8.27 2.99 -4.85
CA PRO A 229 -7.30 3.78 -5.56
C PRO A 229 -5.93 3.79 -4.86
N PRO A 230 -4.82 3.99 -5.60
CA PRO A 230 -3.46 4.00 -5.05
C PRO A 230 -3.26 4.97 -3.88
N PHE A 231 -4.02 6.06 -3.82
CA PHE A 231 -3.96 7.07 -2.76
C PHE A 231 -4.34 6.53 -1.37
N MET A 232 -4.98 5.36 -1.29
CA MET A 232 -5.33 4.64 -0.05
C MET A 232 -4.26 3.62 0.37
N GLY A 233 -2.98 3.91 0.10
CA GLY A 233 -1.86 3.06 0.53
C GLY A 233 -1.56 1.88 -0.40
N LEU A 234 -1.91 1.97 -1.67
CA LEU A 234 -1.70 0.89 -2.66
C LEU A 234 -0.77 1.29 -3.81
N ALA A 235 -0.02 2.38 -3.63
CA ALA A 235 1.12 2.71 -4.45
C ALA A 235 2.40 2.20 -3.76
N THR A 236 3.38 1.76 -4.54
CA THR A 236 4.75 1.58 -4.03
C THR A 236 5.23 2.93 -3.50
N ALA A 237 5.51 3.00 -2.20
CA ALA A 237 5.96 4.21 -1.54
C ALA A 237 7.48 4.17 -1.40
N ILE A 238 8.15 5.26 -1.79
CA ILE A 238 9.59 5.43 -1.61
C ILE A 238 9.81 6.81 -1.00
N ASN A 239 10.44 6.83 0.17
CA ASN A 239 10.74 8.06 0.88
C ASN A 239 12.26 8.19 1.07
N PHE A 240 12.79 9.38 0.82
CA PHE A 240 14.18 9.73 1.11
C PHE A 240 14.23 10.83 2.17
N GLN A 241 15.09 10.66 3.15
CA GLN A 241 15.45 11.70 4.10
C GLN A 241 16.92 12.06 3.90
N PRO A 242 17.21 13.17 3.20
CA PRO A 242 18.57 13.70 3.11
C PRO A 242 19.11 14.03 4.51
N GLY A 243 20.37 13.69 4.74
CA GLY A 243 21.11 13.97 5.97
C GLY A 243 22.48 14.57 5.67
N LYS A 244 23.18 15.04 6.72
CA LYS A 244 24.51 15.67 6.55
C LYS A 244 25.58 14.71 6.03
N GLU A 245 25.58 13.47 6.52
CA GLU A 245 26.60 12.47 6.18
C GLU A 245 26.12 11.45 5.16
N LYS A 246 24.85 11.06 5.27
CA LYS A 246 24.20 10.08 4.40
C LYS A 246 22.73 10.42 4.22
N THR A 247 22.17 9.99 3.10
CA THR A 247 20.72 9.92 2.90
C THR A 247 20.24 8.56 3.40
N VAL A 248 19.06 8.52 4.01
CA VAL A 248 18.37 7.26 4.31
C VAL A 248 17.11 7.16 3.48
N THR A 249 16.72 5.95 3.12
CA THR A 249 15.51 5.66 2.37
C THR A 249 14.78 4.45 2.93
N THR A 250 13.46 4.50 2.87
CA THR A 250 12.57 3.42 3.26
C THR A 250 11.20 3.62 2.59
N GLY A 251 10.34 2.63 2.75
CA GLY A 251 9.05 2.54 2.12
C GLY A 251 8.75 1.09 1.84
N ASP A 252 7.85 0.86 0.90
CA ASP A 252 7.35 -0.46 0.59
C ASP A 252 6.98 -0.61 -0.88
N PHE A 253 7.34 -1.78 -1.43
CA PHE A 253 6.89 -2.21 -2.74
C PHE A 253 5.57 -2.96 -2.62
N VAL A 254 4.61 -2.61 -3.48
CA VAL A 254 3.34 -3.33 -3.62
C VAL A 254 3.48 -4.31 -4.77
N LEU A 255 3.61 -5.59 -4.46
CA LEU A 255 4.04 -6.66 -5.36
C LEU A 255 2.97 -7.72 -5.56
N ILE A 256 3.00 -8.39 -6.71
CA ILE A 256 2.38 -9.71 -6.89
C ILE A 256 3.43 -10.82 -6.68
N ASP A 257 2.96 -12.05 -6.51
CA ASP A 257 3.76 -13.24 -6.21
C ASP A 257 5.05 -13.39 -7.04
N LYS A 258 4.95 -13.22 -8.37
CA LYS A 258 6.06 -13.38 -9.32
C LYS A 258 7.12 -12.27 -9.25
N GLU A 259 6.81 -11.15 -8.61
CA GLU A 259 7.71 -9.99 -8.51
C GLU A 259 8.56 -10.02 -7.23
N ILE A 260 8.15 -10.80 -6.22
CA ILE A 260 8.79 -10.83 -4.89
C ILE A 260 10.29 -11.14 -5.00
N GLN A 261 10.66 -12.28 -5.60
CA GLN A 261 12.06 -12.71 -5.63
C GLN A 261 12.94 -11.79 -6.51
N PRO A 262 12.52 -11.41 -7.74
CA PRO A 262 13.25 -10.44 -8.55
C PRO A 262 13.51 -9.10 -7.86
N VAL A 263 12.50 -8.54 -7.19
CA VAL A 263 12.62 -7.27 -6.45
C VAL A 263 13.55 -7.43 -5.24
N THR A 264 13.38 -8.50 -4.46
CA THR A 264 14.27 -8.83 -3.33
C THR A 264 15.73 -8.86 -3.77
N GLN A 265 16.02 -9.58 -4.86
CA GLN A 265 17.37 -9.71 -5.39
C GLN A 265 17.93 -8.35 -5.82
N ALA A 266 17.16 -7.57 -6.57
CA ALA A 266 17.59 -6.24 -7.02
C ALA A 266 17.90 -5.30 -5.85
N LEU A 267 17.08 -5.29 -4.80
CA LEU A 267 17.35 -4.49 -3.60
C LEU A 267 18.66 -4.92 -2.93
N ARG A 268 18.84 -6.23 -2.70
CA ARG A 268 20.03 -6.77 -2.01
C ARG A 268 21.32 -6.57 -2.79
N GLU A 269 21.29 -6.72 -4.12
CA GLU A 269 22.46 -6.46 -4.99
C GLU A 269 22.89 -4.98 -4.96
N ASN A 270 21.97 -4.07 -4.63
CA ASN A 270 22.23 -2.64 -4.50
C ASN A 270 22.42 -2.19 -3.05
N GLY A 271 22.62 -3.12 -2.12
CA GLY A 271 22.88 -2.82 -0.71
C GLY A 271 21.67 -2.25 0.05
N ILE A 272 20.45 -2.44 -0.47
CA ILE A 272 19.20 -2.06 0.19
C ILE A 272 18.65 -3.28 0.91
N GLU A 273 18.39 -3.16 2.21
CA GLU A 273 17.90 -4.23 3.05
C GLU A 273 16.40 -4.41 2.90
N VAL A 274 15.93 -5.65 2.79
CA VAL A 274 14.51 -6.00 2.93
C VAL A 274 14.22 -6.22 4.40
N THR A 275 13.31 -5.43 4.96
CA THR A 275 13.03 -5.38 6.41
C THR A 275 11.75 -6.13 6.78
N ALA A 276 10.82 -6.31 5.84
CA ALA A 276 9.63 -7.13 6.00
C ALA A 276 9.05 -7.58 4.65
N LEU A 277 8.31 -8.68 4.65
CA LEU A 277 7.48 -9.14 3.53
C LEU A 277 6.19 -9.73 4.10
N HIS A 278 5.05 -9.09 3.84
CA HIS A 278 3.75 -9.47 4.40
C HIS A 278 2.60 -8.93 3.53
N ASN A 279 1.38 -8.90 4.06
CA ASN A 279 0.21 -8.32 3.38
C ASN A 279 -0.35 -7.20 4.25
N HIS A 280 -0.85 -6.11 3.67
CA HIS A 280 -1.59 -5.06 4.40
C HIS A 280 -3.10 -5.31 4.40
N LEU A 281 -3.60 -6.05 3.41
CA LEU A 281 -5.01 -6.25 3.13
C LEU A 281 -5.42 -7.72 3.30
N VAL A 282 -6.73 -7.91 3.42
CA VAL A 282 -7.40 -9.20 3.37
C VAL A 282 -8.43 -9.15 2.24
N SER A 283 -8.55 -10.22 1.46
CA SER A 283 -9.52 -10.35 0.36
C SER A 283 -9.30 -9.36 -0.80
N GLU A 284 -8.05 -9.00 -1.05
CA GLU A 284 -7.64 -8.19 -2.19
C GLU A 284 -7.41 -9.01 -3.47
N GLU A 285 -7.72 -8.42 -4.62
CA GLU A 285 -7.47 -8.96 -5.94
C GLU A 285 -6.77 -7.90 -6.84
N PRO A 286 -5.64 -8.23 -7.49
CA PRO A 286 -4.87 -9.47 -7.35
C PRO A 286 -4.32 -9.65 -5.93
N ARG A 287 -3.84 -10.85 -5.57
CA ARG A 287 -3.16 -11.05 -4.29
C ARG A 287 -1.92 -10.16 -4.22
N LEU A 288 -1.81 -9.35 -3.16
CA LEU A 288 -0.71 -8.40 -3.00
C LEU A 288 0.18 -8.73 -1.82
N PHE A 289 1.47 -8.48 -2.00
CA PHE A 289 2.51 -8.58 -0.99
C PHE A 289 3.20 -7.23 -0.86
N PHE A 290 3.48 -6.83 0.37
CA PHE A 290 4.10 -5.57 0.71
C PHE A 290 5.50 -5.86 1.24
N MET A 291 6.50 -5.33 0.55
CA MET A 291 7.91 -5.56 0.86
C MET A 291 8.54 -4.27 1.36
N HIS A 292 8.82 -4.22 2.66
CA HIS A 292 9.46 -3.07 3.29
C HIS A 292 10.96 -3.14 3.11
N PHE A 293 11.59 -1.97 3.02
CA PHE A 293 13.03 -1.88 2.86
C PHE A 293 13.67 -0.75 3.67
N TRP A 294 14.98 -0.85 3.88
CA TRP A 294 15.82 0.20 4.46
C TRP A 294 17.12 0.32 3.66
N GLY A 295 17.54 1.56 3.38
CA GLY A 295 18.81 1.85 2.75
C GLY A 295 19.44 3.12 3.30
N ALA A 296 20.77 3.14 3.37
CA ALA A 296 21.53 4.29 3.83
C ALA A 296 22.79 4.49 2.99
N GLY A 297 23.04 5.71 2.52
CA GLY A 297 24.18 6.02 1.65
C GLY A 297 23.97 7.25 0.77
N PRO A 298 24.72 7.38 -0.34
CA PRO A 298 24.49 8.43 -1.33
C PRO A 298 23.10 8.29 -1.96
N SER A 299 22.35 9.38 -2.04
CA SER A 299 20.97 9.42 -2.57
C SER A 299 20.85 8.85 -3.98
N THR A 300 21.79 9.16 -4.87
CA THR A 300 21.78 8.70 -6.26
C THR A 300 22.01 7.20 -6.36
N LYS A 301 22.91 6.63 -5.55
CA LYS A 301 23.13 5.17 -5.45
C LYS A 301 21.88 4.46 -4.95
N LEU A 302 21.23 5.02 -3.94
CA LEU A 302 19.96 4.49 -3.42
C LEU A 302 18.86 4.56 -4.49
N ALA A 303 18.74 5.69 -5.19
CA ALA A 303 17.77 5.88 -6.26
C ALA A 303 18.00 4.91 -7.44
N GLU A 304 19.26 4.67 -7.84
CA GLU A 304 19.63 3.67 -8.86
C GLU A 304 19.20 2.27 -8.43
N GLY A 305 19.47 1.87 -7.18
CA GLY A 305 19.05 0.58 -6.66
C GLY A 305 17.53 0.39 -6.61
N LEU A 306 16.82 1.43 -6.19
CA LEU A 306 15.35 1.44 -6.17
C LEU A 306 14.76 1.43 -7.58
N LYS A 307 15.36 2.14 -8.53
CA LYS A 307 14.98 2.09 -9.95
C LYS A 307 15.16 0.68 -10.51
N ASN A 308 16.29 0.03 -10.22
CA ASN A 308 16.55 -1.35 -10.64
C ASN A 308 15.51 -2.34 -10.08
N ALA A 309 15.05 -2.12 -8.85
CA ALA A 309 13.99 -2.91 -8.23
C ALA A 309 12.61 -2.65 -8.87
N LEU A 310 12.25 -1.39 -9.11
CA LEU A 310 11.03 -1.01 -9.83
C LEU A 310 10.97 -1.64 -11.23
N ASP A 311 12.11 -1.70 -11.93
CA ASP A 311 12.21 -2.33 -13.26
C ASP A 311 11.98 -3.87 -13.25
N LYS A 312 11.94 -4.50 -12.07
CA LYS A 312 11.55 -5.92 -11.92
C LYS A 312 10.06 -6.14 -11.76
N MET A 313 9.29 -5.08 -11.53
CA MET A 313 7.83 -5.14 -11.50
C MET A 313 7.29 -5.15 -12.93
N ALA A 314 6.05 -5.62 -13.13
CA ALA A 314 5.36 -5.42 -14.39
C ALA A 314 5.38 -3.92 -14.77
N PRO A 315 5.33 -3.54 -16.06
CA PRO A 315 5.41 -2.14 -16.45
C PRO A 315 4.39 -1.27 -15.70
N GLN A 316 4.91 -0.33 -14.91
CA GLN A 316 4.16 0.59 -14.04
C GLN A 316 3.80 1.88 -14.79
#